data_AF-A0A962QA78-F1
#
_entry.id   AF-A0A962QA78-F1
#
_cell.length_a   1.000
_cell.length_b   1.000
_cell.length_c   1.000
_cell.angle_alpha   90.00
_cell.angle_beta   90.00
_cell.angle_gamma   90.00
#
_symmetry.space_group_name_H-M   'P 1'
#
loop_
_entity.id
_entity.type
_entity.pdbx_description
1 polymer ?
#
loop_
_entity_poly.entity_id
_entity_poly.type
_entity_poly.pdbx_seq_one_letter_code
_entity_poly.pdbx_strand_id
1 'polypeptide(L)'
;MGTDVKKSGTEELTMIEELRTPMAIGQVFADSGMFPDIKTQSQAVVKILAGKELGLTPFEAMNNIYIVNDKLSLMSNTVASLVKRHPLYDYQVKTLTDEECTTIFYEKTDKGKTMLGESTFTIKNAAKAGIVNKDVWKNYPRNMLFARSIANGVRWYCPDVLYGYCVEEEMRDIIDVTPAKHTTVTMSEDGGVSSYEQGMEDESATA
;
A
#
# COMPACT_ATOMS: atom_id res chain seq x y z
N MET A 1 -42.84 -10.78 -13.16
CA MET A 1 -41.50 -11.18 -13.64
C MET A 1 -40.86 -10.00 -14.38
N GLY A 2 -40.53 -8.92 -13.65
CA GLY A 2 -40.15 -7.65 -14.28
C GLY A 2 -39.51 -6.60 -13.35
N THR A 3 -38.92 -7.03 -12.24
CA THR A 3 -38.32 -6.14 -11.24
C THR A 3 -36.79 -6.12 -11.25
N ASP A 4 -36.13 -7.06 -11.95
CA ASP A 4 -34.67 -7.20 -11.90
C ASP A 4 -33.90 -6.35 -12.93
N VAL A 5 -34.54 -5.94 -14.04
CA VAL A 5 -33.85 -5.21 -15.13
C VAL A 5 -33.53 -3.75 -14.77
N LYS A 6 -34.35 -3.08 -13.93
CA LYS A 6 -34.13 -1.67 -13.55
C LYS A 6 -33.04 -1.46 -12.49
N LYS A 7 -32.82 -2.45 -11.61
CA LYS A 7 -31.73 -2.38 -10.61
C LYS A 7 -30.37 -2.55 -11.28
N SER A 8 -30.24 -3.53 -12.17
CA SER A 8 -28.99 -3.81 -12.91
C SER A 8 -28.44 -2.58 -13.62
N GLY A 9 -29.27 -1.86 -14.40
CA GLY A 9 -28.78 -0.70 -15.15
C GLY A 9 -28.44 0.51 -14.29
N THR A 10 -29.03 0.64 -13.10
CA THR A 10 -28.74 1.73 -12.17
C THR A 10 -27.42 1.49 -11.44
N GLU A 11 -27.16 0.26 -11.00
CA GLU A 11 -25.89 -0.14 -10.36
C GLU A 11 -24.70 -0.06 -11.34
N GLU A 12 -24.91 -0.43 -12.60
CA GLU A 12 -23.92 -0.35 -13.66
C GLU A 12 -23.56 1.11 -14.01
N LEU A 13 -24.56 2.01 -14.05
CA LEU A 13 -24.34 3.45 -14.20
C LEU A 13 -23.56 4.06 -13.02
N THR A 14 -23.83 3.62 -11.78
CA THR A 14 -23.11 4.12 -10.60
C THR A 14 -21.64 3.69 -10.60
N MET A 15 -21.33 2.46 -10.99
CA MET A 15 -19.95 1.96 -11.10
C MET A 15 -19.13 2.76 -12.14
N ILE A 16 -19.73 3.05 -13.30
CA ILE A 16 -19.09 3.86 -14.34
C ILE A 16 -18.78 5.26 -13.81
N GLU A 17 -19.74 5.90 -13.14
CA GLU A 17 -19.58 7.26 -12.61
C GLU A 17 -18.54 7.32 -11.48
N GLU A 18 -18.47 6.29 -10.64
CA GLU A 18 -17.46 6.17 -9.59
C GLU A 18 -16.03 6.06 -10.12
N LEU A 19 -15.84 5.50 -11.32
CA LEU A 19 -14.51 5.38 -11.95
C LEU A 19 -14.11 6.62 -12.75
N ARG A 20 -15.04 7.45 -13.24
CA ARG A 20 -14.72 8.64 -14.05
C ARG A 20 -13.82 9.63 -13.32
N THR A 21 -14.11 9.90 -12.05
CA THR A 21 -13.32 10.88 -11.26
C THR A 21 -11.90 10.38 -10.98
N PRO A 22 -11.71 9.15 -10.45
CA PRO A 22 -10.39 8.54 -10.34
C PRO A 22 -9.61 8.51 -11.66
N MET A 23 -10.25 8.20 -12.79
CA MET A 23 -9.60 8.19 -14.10
C MET A 23 -9.07 9.58 -14.48
N ALA A 24 -9.88 10.63 -14.38
CA ALA A 24 -9.46 12.00 -14.70
C ALA A 24 -8.29 12.45 -13.81
N ILE A 25 -8.37 12.22 -12.49
CA ILE A 25 -7.31 12.58 -11.54
C ILE A 25 -6.05 11.73 -11.76
N GLY A 26 -6.23 10.44 -12.06
CA GLY A 26 -5.14 9.50 -12.31
C GLY A 26 -4.31 9.90 -13.53
N GLN A 27 -4.92 10.48 -14.56
CA GLN A 27 -4.19 10.98 -15.73
C GLN A 27 -3.29 12.16 -15.35
N VAL A 28 -3.83 13.12 -14.59
CA VAL A 28 -3.07 14.27 -14.10
C VAL A 28 -1.87 13.82 -13.26
N PHE A 29 -2.05 12.83 -12.38
CA PHE A 29 -0.95 12.32 -11.57
C PHE A 29 0.10 11.57 -12.39
N ALA A 30 -0.30 10.75 -13.36
CA ALA A 30 0.65 10.08 -14.25
C ALA A 30 1.46 11.09 -15.07
N ASP A 31 0.80 12.09 -15.65
CA ASP A 31 1.44 13.11 -16.50
C ASP A 31 2.32 14.09 -15.71
N SER A 32 2.06 14.27 -14.42
CA SER A 32 2.83 15.19 -13.57
C SER A 32 4.30 14.82 -13.42
N GLY A 33 4.66 13.54 -13.62
CA GLY A 33 6.01 13.02 -13.39
C GLY A 33 6.47 13.07 -11.92
N MET A 34 5.58 13.40 -10.98
CA MET A 34 5.91 13.54 -9.55
C MET A 34 6.02 12.20 -8.81
N PHE A 35 5.41 11.14 -9.36
CA PHE A 35 5.26 9.85 -8.69
C PHE A 35 6.02 8.76 -9.45
N PRO A 36 7.27 8.45 -9.08
CA PRO A 36 8.14 7.59 -9.88
C PRO A 36 7.75 6.10 -9.88
N ASP A 37 6.89 5.67 -8.94
CA ASP A 37 6.42 4.29 -8.84
C ASP A 37 5.25 3.98 -9.78
N ILE A 38 4.68 4.99 -10.46
CA ILE A 38 3.64 4.81 -11.46
C ILE A 38 4.15 5.19 -12.85
N LYS A 39 3.73 4.41 -13.86
CA LYS A 39 4.05 4.59 -15.27
C LYS A 39 2.80 4.85 -16.12
N THR A 40 1.63 4.48 -15.61
CA THR A 40 0.37 4.55 -16.35
C THR A 40 -0.73 5.20 -15.50
N GLN A 41 -1.70 5.79 -16.17
CA GLN A 41 -2.94 6.27 -15.57
C GLN A 41 -3.62 5.17 -14.73
N SER A 42 -3.67 3.94 -15.24
CA SER A 42 -4.31 2.80 -14.58
C SER A 42 -3.67 2.51 -13.22
N GLN A 43 -2.33 2.61 -13.10
CA GLN A 43 -1.64 2.45 -11.81
C GLN A 43 -2.01 3.56 -10.82
N ALA A 44 -2.12 4.81 -11.29
CA ALA A 44 -2.57 5.92 -10.47
C ALA A 44 -4.02 5.70 -9.97
N VAL A 45 -4.92 5.26 -10.86
CA VAL A 45 -6.32 4.95 -10.52
C VAL A 45 -6.39 3.86 -9.45
N VAL A 46 -5.63 2.78 -9.61
CA VAL A 46 -5.59 1.68 -8.63
C VAL A 46 -5.15 2.18 -7.25
N LYS A 47 -4.10 3.00 -7.19
CA LYS A 47 -3.66 3.62 -5.91
C LYS A 47 -4.73 4.51 -5.31
N ILE A 48 -5.41 5.34 -6.12
CA ILE A 48 -6.49 6.23 -5.65
C ILE A 48 -7.65 5.43 -5.06
N LEU A 49 -8.07 4.36 -5.73
CA LEU A 49 -9.16 3.50 -5.26
C LEU A 49 -8.78 2.78 -3.96
N ALA A 50 -7.58 2.20 -3.89
CA ALA A 50 -7.04 1.59 -2.68
C ALA A 50 -6.97 2.60 -1.51
N GLY A 51 -6.52 3.83 -1.80
CA GLY A 51 -6.50 4.91 -0.81
C GLY A 51 -7.89 5.28 -0.31
N LYS A 52 -8.88 5.36 -1.20
CA LYS A 52 -10.27 5.65 -0.84
C LYS A 52 -10.82 4.63 0.16
N GLU A 53 -10.52 3.35 -0.01
CA GLU A 53 -10.91 2.28 0.93
C GLU A 53 -10.29 2.48 2.33
N LEU A 54 -9.06 2.98 2.38
CA LEU A 54 -8.34 3.31 3.62
C LEU A 54 -8.72 4.70 4.17
N GLY A 55 -9.65 5.41 3.53
CA GLY A 55 -10.05 6.77 3.89
C GLY A 55 -8.93 7.81 3.68
N LEU A 56 -8.08 7.59 2.68
CA LEU A 56 -7.07 8.53 2.19
C LEU A 56 -7.62 9.31 0.99
N THR A 57 -7.27 10.58 0.91
CA THR A 57 -7.53 11.39 -0.29
C THR A 57 -6.68 10.90 -1.46
N PRO A 58 -7.04 11.21 -2.72
CA PRO A 58 -6.26 10.79 -3.89
C PRO A 58 -4.78 11.17 -3.81
N PHE A 59 -4.48 12.37 -3.32
CA PHE A 59 -3.10 12.83 -3.18
C PHE A 59 -2.35 12.11 -2.05
N GLU A 60 -3.01 11.86 -0.91
CA GLU A 60 -2.42 11.04 0.15
C GLU A 60 -2.15 9.62 -0.34
N ALA A 61 -3.08 9.02 -1.08
CA ALA A 61 -2.93 7.69 -1.65
C ALA A 61 -1.69 7.62 -2.57
N MET A 62 -1.52 8.62 -3.43
CA MET A 62 -0.37 8.70 -4.33
C MET A 62 0.97 8.81 -3.59
N ASN A 63 1.02 9.56 -2.49
CA ASN A 63 2.25 9.73 -1.70
C ASN A 63 2.58 8.55 -0.77
N ASN A 64 1.56 7.82 -0.32
CA ASN A 64 1.69 6.90 0.81
C ASN A 64 1.52 5.42 0.44
N ILE A 65 0.91 5.14 -0.70
CA ILE A 65 0.81 3.80 -1.26
C ILE A 65 1.90 3.66 -2.32
N TYR A 66 2.56 2.53 -2.40
CA TYR A 66 3.60 2.25 -3.39
C TYR A 66 3.37 0.91 -4.05
N ILE A 67 3.65 0.83 -5.34
CA ILE A 67 3.75 -0.44 -6.07
C ILE A 67 5.18 -0.95 -5.90
N VAL A 68 5.35 -1.99 -5.09
CA VAL A 68 6.64 -2.65 -4.85
C VAL A 68 6.47 -4.14 -5.13
N ASN A 69 7.28 -4.69 -6.04
CA ASN A 69 7.18 -6.08 -6.50
C ASN A 69 5.73 -6.43 -6.92
N ASP A 70 5.14 -5.53 -7.72
CA ASP A 70 3.79 -5.64 -8.30
C ASP A 70 2.66 -5.79 -7.29
N LYS A 71 2.92 -5.39 -6.04
CA LYS A 71 1.94 -5.36 -4.96
C LYS A 71 1.83 -3.96 -4.39
N LEU A 72 0.61 -3.58 -4.02
CA LEU A 72 0.37 -2.37 -3.26
C LEU A 72 0.91 -2.56 -1.84
N SER A 73 1.64 -1.55 -1.38
CA SER A 73 2.23 -1.50 -0.06
C SER A 73 2.07 -0.10 0.54
N LEU A 74 1.94 -0.02 1.85
CA LEU A 74 1.72 1.23 2.58
C LEU A 74 2.99 1.64 3.30
N MET A 75 3.36 2.92 3.26
CA MET A 75 4.44 3.40 4.11
C MET A 75 4.13 3.15 5.59
N SER A 76 5.15 2.84 6.39
CA SER A 76 4.96 2.54 7.80
C SER A 76 4.31 3.68 8.58
N ASN A 77 4.61 4.93 8.21
CA ASN A 77 4.02 6.11 8.81
C ASN A 77 2.51 6.20 8.54
N THR A 78 2.08 5.84 7.34
CA THR A 78 0.66 5.78 6.97
C THR A 78 -0.05 4.72 7.78
N VAL A 79 0.54 3.53 7.91
CA VAL A 79 0.00 2.46 8.76
C VAL A 79 -0.12 2.93 10.21
N ALA A 80 0.91 3.59 10.75
CA ALA A 80 0.86 4.16 12.09
C ALA A 80 -0.27 5.22 12.23
N SER A 81 -0.44 6.10 11.24
CA SER A 81 -1.54 7.07 11.19
C SER A 81 -2.91 6.40 11.13
N LEU A 82 -3.06 5.31 10.37
CA LEU A 82 -4.29 4.54 10.29
C LEU A 82 -4.64 3.91 11.64
N VAL A 83 -3.67 3.36 12.38
CA VAL A 83 -3.90 2.89 13.76
C VAL A 83 -4.42 4.02 14.65
N LYS A 84 -3.81 5.21 14.59
CA LYS A 84 -4.24 6.37 15.38
C LYS A 84 -5.66 6.82 15.05
N ARG A 85 -6.01 6.81 13.77
CA ARG A 85 -7.34 7.16 13.23
C ARG A 85 -8.40 6.10 13.56
N HIS A 86 -7.99 4.84 13.74
CA HIS A 86 -8.93 3.75 13.94
C HIS A 86 -9.75 3.97 15.23
N PRO A 87 -11.08 3.74 15.20
CA PRO A 87 -11.93 3.93 16.38
C PRO A 87 -11.56 3.01 17.53
N LEU A 88 -11.04 1.81 17.25
CA LEU A 88 -10.78 0.78 18.25
C LEU A 88 -9.33 0.72 18.75
N TYR A 89 -8.36 1.31 18.04
CA TYR A 89 -6.95 1.09 18.36
C TYR A 89 -6.17 2.36 18.64
N ASP A 90 -5.10 2.20 19.40
CA ASP A 90 -4.05 3.19 19.56
C ASP A 90 -2.68 2.49 19.69
N TYR A 91 -1.59 3.24 19.52
CA TYR A 91 -0.25 2.76 19.82
C TYR A 91 0.58 3.82 20.55
N GLN A 92 1.64 3.39 21.23
CA GLN A 92 2.65 4.27 21.80
C GLN A 92 4.04 3.70 21.53
N VAL A 93 4.98 4.56 21.14
CA VAL A 93 6.39 4.19 21.07
C VAL A 93 6.96 4.18 22.50
N LYS A 94 7.39 3.03 22.97
CA LYS A 94 8.03 2.84 24.28
C LYS A 94 9.54 3.09 24.19
N THR A 95 10.16 2.54 23.16
CA THR A 95 11.61 2.64 22.90
C THR A 95 11.83 2.92 21.42
N LEU A 96 12.76 3.84 21.12
CA LEU A 96 13.24 4.10 19.77
C LEU A 96 14.71 4.54 19.82
N THR A 97 15.60 3.60 19.52
CA THR A 97 17.05 3.81 19.44
C THR A 97 17.58 3.28 18.10
N ASP A 98 18.89 3.42 17.87
CA ASP A 98 19.54 2.84 16.68
C ASP A 98 19.65 1.30 16.76
N GLU A 99 19.35 0.70 17.92
CA GLU A 99 19.48 -0.74 18.16
C GLU A 99 18.14 -1.45 18.34
N GLU A 100 17.11 -0.75 18.80
CA GLU A 100 15.80 -1.33 19.12
C GLU A 100 14.66 -0.33 18.96
N CYS A 101 13.51 -0.82 18.49
CA CYS A 101 12.24 -0.13 18.62
C CYS A 101 11.18 -1.06 19.25
N THR A 102 10.45 -0.52 20.22
CA THR A 102 9.30 -1.17 20.85
C THR A 102 8.08 -0.27 20.76
N THR A 103 7.01 -0.78 20.17
CA THR A 103 5.69 -0.14 20.11
C THR A 103 4.68 -0.94 20.91
N ILE A 104 3.95 -0.27 21.81
CA ILE A 104 2.85 -0.83 22.58
C ILE A 104 1.55 -0.54 21.84
N PHE A 105 0.70 -1.55 21.68
CA PHE A 105 -0.63 -1.42 21.08
C PHE A 105 -1.70 -1.49 22.13
N TYR A 106 -2.78 -0.74 21.91
CA TYR A 106 -3.90 -0.61 22.82
C TYR A 106 -5.21 -0.75 22.08
N GLU A 107 -6.20 -1.30 22.77
CA GLU A 107 -7.62 -1.18 22.44
C GLU A 107 -8.19 0.04 23.17
N LYS A 108 -8.92 0.88 22.44
CA LYS A 108 -9.71 2.01 22.96
C LYS A 108 -11.01 1.45 23.52
N THR A 109 -11.28 1.76 24.79
CA THR A 109 -12.49 1.34 25.51
C THR A 109 -13.12 2.55 26.19
N ASP A 110 -14.36 2.43 26.65
CA ASP A 110 -15.05 3.50 27.39
C ASP A 110 -14.30 3.92 28.67
N LYS A 111 -13.43 3.05 29.20
CA LYS A 111 -12.64 3.28 30.41
C LYS A 111 -11.22 3.79 30.13
N GLY A 112 -10.89 4.09 28.87
CA GLY A 112 -9.57 4.54 28.44
C GLY A 112 -8.90 3.56 27.47
N LYS A 113 -7.66 3.16 27.74
CA LYS A 113 -6.87 2.27 26.87
C LYS A 113 -6.48 1.00 27.60
N THR A 114 -6.77 -0.15 26.99
CA THR A 114 -6.33 -1.46 27.48
C THR A 114 -5.18 -1.93 26.62
N MET A 115 -4.07 -2.34 27.23
CA MET A 115 -2.90 -2.82 26.51
C MET A 115 -3.18 -4.17 25.85
N LEU A 116 -2.97 -4.25 24.53
CA LEU A 116 -3.08 -5.48 23.75
C LEU A 116 -1.76 -6.26 23.73
N GLY A 117 -0.64 -5.55 23.60
CA GLY A 117 0.69 -6.17 23.58
C GLY A 117 1.78 -5.21 23.10
N GLU A 118 3.01 -5.73 23.01
CA GLU A 118 4.17 -4.99 22.52
C GLU A 118 4.75 -5.69 21.29
N SER A 119 5.18 -4.91 20.31
CA SER A 119 6.00 -5.37 19.19
C SER A 119 7.39 -4.78 19.34
N THR A 120 8.40 -5.63 19.50
CA THR A 120 9.79 -5.22 19.58
C THR A 120 10.56 -5.74 18.38
N PHE A 121 11.33 -4.86 17.75
CA PHE A 121 12.25 -5.24 16.68
C PHE A 121 13.61 -4.63 16.94
N THR A 122 14.65 -5.47 16.85
CA THR A 122 16.04 -5.09 17.14
C THR A 122 16.91 -5.15 15.89
N ILE A 123 18.05 -4.48 15.93
CA ILE A 123 19.08 -4.57 14.89
C ILE A 123 19.62 -6.00 14.75
N LYS A 124 19.58 -6.80 15.83
CA LYS A 124 19.91 -8.23 15.79
C LYS A 124 18.90 -9.04 14.98
N ASN A 125 17.61 -8.68 15.05
CA ASN A 125 16.59 -9.27 14.19
C ASN A 125 16.83 -8.91 12.71
N ALA A 126 17.18 -7.65 12.43
CA ALA A 126 17.55 -7.20 11.09
C ALA A 126 18.79 -7.94 10.54
N ALA A 127 19.81 -8.16 11.39
CA ALA A 127 21.00 -8.92 11.03
C ALA A 127 20.66 -10.38 10.72
N LYS A 128 19.81 -11.01 11.54
CA LYS A 128 19.32 -12.38 11.29
C LYS A 128 18.52 -12.49 9.99
N ALA A 129 17.79 -11.44 9.63
CA ALA A 129 17.04 -11.36 8.37
C ALA A 129 17.91 -10.99 7.15
N GLY A 130 19.20 -10.67 7.34
CA GLY A 130 20.12 -10.32 6.25
C GLY A 130 19.91 -8.93 5.64
N ILE A 131 19.08 -8.07 6.25
CA ILE A 131 18.71 -6.76 5.70
C ILE A 131 19.54 -5.60 6.27
N VAL A 132 20.22 -5.82 7.40
CA VAL A 132 20.99 -4.78 8.12
C VAL A 132 22.08 -4.10 7.27
N ASN A 133 22.60 -4.79 6.25
CA ASN A 133 23.69 -4.27 5.42
C ASN A 133 23.23 -3.34 4.30
N LYS A 134 21.92 -3.15 4.11
CA LYS A 134 21.38 -2.25 3.09
C LYS A 134 21.59 -0.78 3.49
N ASP A 135 21.79 0.09 2.52
CA ASP A 135 22.16 1.49 2.78
C ASP A 135 21.10 2.24 3.59
N VAL A 136 19.82 1.99 3.32
CA VAL A 136 18.71 2.56 4.10
C VAL A 136 18.77 2.16 5.58
N TRP A 137 19.15 0.91 5.87
CA TRP A 137 19.29 0.41 7.24
C TRP A 137 20.51 1.01 7.96
N LYS A 138 21.59 1.28 7.24
CA LYS A 138 22.78 1.95 7.78
C LYS A 138 22.56 3.44 8.04
N ASN A 139 21.88 4.12 7.11
CA ASN A 139 21.68 5.57 7.18
C ASN A 139 20.51 5.95 8.11
N TYR A 140 19.48 5.10 8.19
CA TYR A 140 18.25 5.40 8.93
C TYR A 140 17.76 4.22 9.79
N PRO A 141 18.60 3.67 10.70
CA PRO A 141 18.27 2.48 11.47
C PRO A 141 16.99 2.67 12.31
N ARG A 142 16.81 3.81 13.00
CA ARG A 142 15.61 4.06 13.83
C ARG A 142 14.32 3.98 13.02
N ASN A 143 14.30 4.58 11.83
CA ASN A 143 13.12 4.60 10.97
C ASN A 143 12.78 3.18 10.52
N MET A 144 13.80 2.40 10.15
CA MET A 144 13.60 1.00 9.73
C MET A 144 13.16 0.11 10.89
N LEU A 145 13.73 0.30 12.08
CA LEU A 145 13.30 -0.43 13.28
C LEU A 145 11.85 -0.09 13.66
N PHE A 146 11.46 1.18 13.58
CA PHE A 146 10.08 1.60 13.77
C PHE A 146 9.14 0.98 12.74
N ALA A 147 9.51 1.00 11.45
CA ALA A 147 8.72 0.40 10.39
C ALA A 147 8.45 -1.09 10.66
N ARG A 148 9.47 -1.85 11.09
CA ARG A 148 9.31 -3.27 11.45
C ARG A 148 8.49 -3.49 12.71
N SER A 149 8.71 -2.67 13.73
CA SER A 149 7.96 -2.75 14.98
C SER A 149 6.45 -2.51 14.73
N ILE A 150 6.10 -1.46 13.97
CA ILE A 150 4.72 -1.17 13.57
C ILE A 150 4.13 -2.27 12.69
N ALA A 151 4.84 -2.70 11.65
CA ALA A 151 4.30 -3.70 10.71
C ALA A 151 3.94 -5.02 11.40
N ASN A 152 4.81 -5.49 12.29
CA ASN A 152 4.54 -6.68 13.09
C ASN A 152 3.37 -6.47 14.06
N GLY A 153 3.40 -5.37 14.80
CA GLY A 153 2.40 -5.12 15.83
C GLY A 153 1.00 -4.91 15.28
N VAL A 154 0.86 -4.21 14.15
CA VAL A 154 -0.44 -4.06 13.48
C VAL A 154 -0.95 -5.42 13.00
N ARG A 155 -0.11 -6.27 12.41
CA ARG A 155 -0.55 -7.61 12.00
C ARG A 155 -0.99 -8.51 13.15
N TRP A 156 -0.40 -8.36 14.33
CA TRP A 156 -0.74 -9.19 15.49
C TRP A 156 -1.92 -8.65 16.30
N TYR A 157 -2.02 -7.32 16.46
CA TYR A 157 -2.94 -6.70 17.41
C TYR A 157 -4.03 -5.85 16.78
N CYS A 158 -3.84 -5.38 15.53
CA CYS A 158 -4.79 -4.52 14.82
C CYS A 158 -4.94 -4.94 13.33
N PRO A 159 -5.24 -6.23 13.03
CA PRO A 159 -5.14 -6.76 11.67
C PRO A 159 -6.13 -6.14 10.68
N ASP A 160 -7.26 -5.64 11.18
CA ASP A 160 -8.30 -4.91 10.45
C ASP A 160 -7.85 -3.52 9.98
N VAL A 161 -6.84 -2.91 10.61
CA VAL A 161 -6.27 -1.62 10.16
C VAL A 161 -5.56 -1.77 8.81
N LEU A 162 -4.93 -2.93 8.57
CA LEU A 162 -4.04 -3.12 7.43
C LEU A 162 -4.79 -3.58 6.19
N TYR A 163 -6.04 -4.08 6.29
CA TYR A 163 -6.83 -4.59 5.16
C TYR A 163 -6.07 -5.54 4.20
N GLY A 164 -5.09 -6.30 4.73
CA GLY A 164 -4.27 -7.22 3.93
C GLY A 164 -3.10 -6.58 3.16
N TYR A 165 -2.91 -5.25 3.24
CA TYR A 165 -1.76 -4.57 2.65
C TYR A 165 -0.44 -4.99 3.33
N CYS A 166 0.67 -4.86 2.61
CA CYS A 166 2.00 -5.00 3.20
C CYS A 166 2.58 -3.62 3.56
N VAL A 167 3.53 -3.58 4.49
CA VAL A 167 4.30 -2.36 4.75
C VAL A 167 5.42 -2.25 3.71
N GLU A 168 5.56 -1.06 3.13
CA GLU A 168 6.42 -0.77 1.98
C GLU A 168 7.89 -1.07 2.26
N GLU A 169 8.37 -0.62 3.41
CA GLU A 169 9.76 -0.79 3.82
C GLU A 169 10.11 -2.28 3.96
N GLU A 170 9.10 -3.10 4.28
CA GLU A 170 9.27 -4.55 4.34
C GLU A 170 9.30 -5.20 2.96
N MET A 171 8.47 -4.72 2.06
CA MET A 171 8.38 -5.20 0.68
C MET A 171 9.66 -4.88 -0.09
N ARG A 172 10.20 -3.67 0.07
CA ARG A 172 11.51 -3.29 -0.50
C ARG A 172 12.65 -4.14 0.04
N ASP A 173 12.45 -4.72 1.22
CA ASP A 173 13.44 -5.56 1.82
C ASP A 173 13.50 -6.98 1.24
N ILE A 174 12.42 -7.41 0.58
CA ILE A 174 12.34 -8.67 -0.14
C ILE A 174 12.95 -8.46 -1.53
N ILE A 175 13.99 -9.22 -1.86
CA ILE A 175 14.50 -9.31 -3.22
C ILE A 175 13.53 -10.22 -3.99
N ASP A 176 12.72 -9.65 -4.86
CA ASP A 176 11.94 -10.45 -5.80
C ASP A 176 12.85 -10.94 -6.93
N VAL A 177 13.00 -12.26 -7.04
CA VAL A 177 13.81 -12.90 -8.08
C VAL A 177 13.01 -13.15 -9.36
N THR A 178 11.76 -12.67 -9.44
CA THR A 178 10.88 -12.94 -10.57
C THR A 178 10.43 -11.64 -11.24
N PRO A 179 10.78 -11.38 -12.51
CA PRO A 179 10.25 -10.21 -13.20
C PRO A 179 8.75 -10.41 -13.44
N ALA A 180 7.93 -9.49 -12.93
CA ALA A 180 6.52 -9.51 -13.25
C ALA A 180 6.28 -9.11 -14.71
N LYS A 181 5.36 -9.84 -15.35
CA LYS A 181 4.85 -9.49 -16.66
C LYS A 181 3.95 -8.25 -16.50
N HIS A 182 4.29 -7.16 -17.19
CA HIS A 182 3.41 -6.01 -17.26
C HIS A 182 2.34 -6.26 -18.35
N THR A 183 1.08 -6.34 -17.92
CA THR A 183 -0.07 -6.40 -18.83
C THR A 183 -0.63 -5.00 -18.97
N THR A 184 -0.63 -4.46 -20.19
CA THR A 184 -1.26 -3.17 -20.46
C THR A 184 -2.76 -3.37 -20.52
N VAL A 185 -3.48 -2.61 -19.71
CA VAL A 185 -4.95 -2.61 -19.67
C VAL A 185 -5.41 -1.29 -20.29
N THR A 186 -6.13 -1.38 -21.40
CA THR A 186 -6.81 -0.24 -22.02
C THR A 186 -8.30 -0.30 -21.74
N MET A 187 -8.85 0.87 -21.40
CA MET A 187 -10.29 1.07 -21.24
C MET A 187 -10.81 1.83 -22.47
N SER A 188 -11.83 1.30 -23.12
CA SER A 188 -12.55 2.02 -24.17
C SER A 188 -13.53 3.04 -23.58
N GLU A 189 -13.97 4.01 -24.38
CA GLU A 189 -14.86 5.10 -23.97
C GLU A 189 -16.25 4.62 -23.48
N ASP A 190 -16.63 3.39 -23.79
CA ASP A 190 -17.85 2.70 -23.36
C ASP A 190 -17.66 1.85 -22.08
N GLY A 191 -16.47 1.88 -21.46
CA GLY A 191 -16.16 1.13 -20.24
C GLY A 191 -15.68 -0.31 -20.47
N GLY A 192 -15.45 -0.73 -21.72
CA GLY A 192 -14.84 -2.01 -22.04
C GLY A 192 -13.38 -2.10 -21.59
N VAL A 193 -13.02 -3.16 -20.87
CA VAL A 193 -11.64 -3.43 -20.42
C VAL A 193 -11.01 -4.42 -21.39
N SER A 194 -9.89 -4.07 -22.04
CA SER A 194 -9.08 -5.03 -22.81
C SER A 194 -7.64 -5.09 -22.30
N SER A 195 -7.07 -6.29 -22.22
CA SER A 195 -5.69 -6.51 -21.81
C SER A 195 -4.87 -7.18 -22.91
N TYR A 196 -3.62 -6.77 -23.06
CA TYR A 196 -2.65 -7.45 -23.92
C TYR A 196 -1.30 -7.60 -23.20
N GLU A 197 -0.72 -8.80 -23.32
CA GLU A 197 0.63 -9.09 -22.84
C GLU A 197 1.63 -8.49 -23.82
N GLN A 198 2.52 -7.63 -23.34
CA GLN A 198 3.60 -7.10 -24.16
C GLN A 198 4.67 -8.20 -24.28
N GLY A 199 4.64 -8.95 -25.38
CA GLY A 199 5.70 -9.88 -25.76
C GLY A 199 6.99 -9.10 -26.00
N MET A 200 8.11 -9.63 -25.51
CA MET A 200 9.45 -9.14 -25.81
C MET A 200 9.57 -8.95 -27.32
N GLU A 201 9.82 -7.73 -27.78
CA GLU A 201 10.31 -7.53 -29.13
C GLU A 201 11.62 -8.31 -29.22
N ASP A 202 11.59 -9.34 -30.04
CA ASP A 202 12.72 -10.18 -30.39
C ASP A 202 13.70 -9.30 -31.18
N GLU A 203 14.60 -8.60 -30.48
CA GLU A 203 15.84 -8.07 -31.06
C GLU A 203 16.77 -9.27 -31.37
N SER A 204 16.35 -10.15 -32.28
CA SER A 204 17.25 -11.00 -33.04
C SER A 204 17.52 -10.33 -34.38
N ALA A 205 18.53 -9.48 -34.33
CA ALA A 205 19.46 -9.12 -35.39
C ALA A 205 19.10 -9.53 -36.82
N THR A 206 18.93 -8.51 -37.65
CA THR A 206 19.51 -8.40 -39.00
C THR A 206 20.64 -9.40 -39.27
N ALA A 207 20.41 -10.31 -40.20
CA ALA A 207 21.39 -10.92 -41.09
C ALA A 207 20.74 -11.19 -42.44
#